data_AF-A0A1H9TZ96-F1
#
_entry.id   AF-A0A1H9TZ96-F1
#
_cell.length_a   1.000
_cell.length_b   1.000
_cell.length_c   1.000
_cell.angle_alpha   90.00
_cell.angle_beta   90.00
_cell.angle_gamma   90.00
#
_symmetry.space_group_name_H-M   'P 1'
#
loop_
_entity.id
_entity.type
_entity.pdbx_description
1 polymer ?
#
loop_
_entity_poly.entity_id
_entity_poly.type
_entity_poly.pdbx_seq_one_letter_code
_entity_poly.pdbx_strand_id
1 'polypeptide(L)' 'MLKDTTDTKEFENTINAVNDLTDDDAKSLLRLIYGFVNTAMTGNGGEKVKLEVVQKVSDIYKRIPELNELRKNKNAD' A
#
# COMPACT_ATOMS: atom_id res chain seq x y z
N MET A 1 7.54 12.18 -22.62
CA MET A 1 6.28 11.42 -22.70
C MET A 1 6.38 9.95 -22.27
N LEU A 2 7.54 9.42 -21.87
CA LEU A 2 7.69 8.04 -21.33
C LEU A 2 7.30 7.90 -19.84
N LYS A 3 7.27 9.01 -19.09
CA LYS A 3 7.08 9.00 -17.63
C LYS A 3 5.64 8.67 -17.25
N ASP A 4 4.67 9.31 -17.91
CA ASP A 4 3.23 9.13 -17.64
C ASP A 4 2.74 7.69 -17.90
N THR A 5 3.31 7.01 -18.91
CA THR A 5 2.98 5.62 -19.24
C THR A 5 3.55 4.63 -18.21
N THR A 6 4.69 4.96 -17.60
CA THR A 6 5.34 4.11 -16.58
C THR A 6 4.62 4.24 -15.25
N ASP A 7 4.25 5.47 -14.86
CA ASP A 7 3.53 5.76 -13.63
C ASP A 7 2.13 5.13 -13.63
N THR A 8 1.43 5.12 -14.77
CA THR A 8 0.12 4.48 -14.90
C THR A 8 0.21 2.95 -14.75
N LYS A 9 1.26 2.34 -15.32
CA LYS A 9 1.47 0.88 -15.23
C LYS A 9 1.84 0.43 -13.81
N GLU A 10 2.68 1.20 -13.11
CA GLU A 10 3.01 0.94 -11.70
C GLU A 10 1.76 1.01 -10.81
N PHE A 11 0.91 2.01 -11.05
CA PHE A 11 -0.35 2.17 -10.35
C PHE A 11 -1.30 0.98 -10.61
N GLU A 12 -1.54 0.62 -11.88
CA GLU A 12 -2.40 -0.51 -12.24
C GLU A 12 -1.89 -1.83 -11.66
N ASN A 13 -0.58 -2.08 -11.72
CA ASN A 13 0.05 -3.26 -11.11
C ASN A 13 -0.18 -3.31 -9.60
N THR A 14 -0.08 -2.16 -8.92
CA THR A 14 -0.33 -2.07 -7.49
C THR A 14 -1.78 -2.40 -7.15
N ILE A 15 -2.75 -1.87 -7.91
CA ILE A 15 -4.17 -2.16 -7.71
C ILE A 15 -4.47 -3.65 -7.96
N ASN A 16 -3.92 -4.23 -9.02
CA ASN A 16 -4.09 -5.64 -9.30
C ASN A 16 -3.49 -6.52 -8.19
N ALA A 17 -2.31 -6.17 -7.66
CA ALA A 17 -1.71 -6.89 -6.55
C ALA A 17 -2.53 -6.79 -5.25
N VAL A 18 -3.22 -5.66 -5.01
CA VAL A 18 -4.16 -5.52 -3.89
C VAL A 18 -5.36 -6.45 -4.05
N ASN A 19 -5.89 -6.59 -5.27
CA ASN A 19 -7.01 -7.49 -5.57
C ASN A 19 -6.64 -8.97 -5.41
N ASP A 20 -5.36 -9.32 -5.53
CA ASP A 20 -4.83 -10.67 -5.34
C ASP A 20 -4.61 -11.05 -3.86
N LEU A 21 -4.83 -10.13 -2.91
CA LEU A 21 -4.67 -10.40 -1.49
C LEU A 21 -5.71 -11.40 -0.99
N THR A 22 -5.30 -12.29 -0.08
CA THR A 22 -6.27 -13.10 0.68
C THR A 22 -7.09 -12.22 1.62
N ASP A 23 -8.31 -12.66 1.97
CA ASP A 23 -9.21 -11.93 2.87
C ASP A 23 -8.53 -11.46 4.17
N ASP A 24 -7.68 -12.30 4.77
CA ASP A 24 -7.01 -11.98 6.03
C ASP A 24 -5.89 -10.95 5.86
N ASP A 25 -5.15 -11.01 4.74
CA ASP A 25 -4.17 -9.99 4.38
C ASP A 25 -4.86 -8.65 4.06
N ALA A 26 -5.96 -8.69 3.32
CA ALA A 26 -6.76 -7.51 2.99
C ALA A 26 -7.34 -6.84 4.26
N LYS A 27 -7.87 -7.62 5.21
CA LYS A 27 -8.32 -7.12 6.52
C LYS A 27 -7.16 -6.50 7.32
N SER A 28 -5.99 -7.13 7.28
CA SER A 28 -4.80 -6.64 7.99
C SER A 28 -4.30 -5.32 7.40
N LEU A 29 -4.24 -5.23 6.07
CA LEU A 29 -3.91 -4.01 5.34
C LEU A 29 -4.90 -2.88 5.67
N LEU A 30 -6.21 -3.17 5.65
CA LEU A 30 -7.25 -2.21 6.00
C LEU A 30 -7.09 -1.67 7.43
N ARG A 31 -6.84 -2.55 8.41
CA ARG A 31 -6.60 -2.15 9.81
C ARG A 31 -5.40 -1.22 9.94
N LEU A 32 -4.33 -1.53 9.22
CA LEU A 32 -3.09 -0.77 9.24
C LEU A 32 -3.26 0.62 8.60
N ILE A 33 -3.91 0.71 7.44
CA ILE A 33 -4.26 1.99 6.80
C ILE A 33 -5.15 2.83 7.72
N TYR A 34 -6.17 2.22 8.32
CA TYR A 34 -7.05 2.90 9.27
C TYR A 34 -6.28 3.48 10.46
N GLY A 35 -5.34 2.73 11.04
CA GLY A 35 -4.49 3.21 12.13
C GLY A 35 -3.67 4.45 11.76
N PHE A 36 -3.08 4.47 10.57
CA PHE A 36 -2.35 5.63 10.06
C PHE A 36 -3.27 6.84 9.85
N VAL A 37 -4.40 6.66 9.18
CA VAL A 37 -5.37 7.74 8.94
C VAL A 37 -5.91 8.30 10.25
N ASN A 38 -6.29 7.44 11.20
CA ASN A 38 -6.77 7.87 12.51
C ASN A 38 -5.71 8.69 13.25
N THR A 39 -4.44 8.27 13.20
CA THR A 39 -3.32 9.00 13.80
C THR A 39 -3.15 10.39 13.18
N ALA A 40 -3.25 10.50 11.85
CA ALA A 40 -3.18 11.80 11.17
C ALA A 40 -4.36 12.73 11.49
N MET A 41 -5.55 12.15 11.70
CA MET A 41 -6.78 12.90 11.94
C MET A 41 -6.93 13.36 13.39
N THR A 42 -6.44 12.56 14.34
CA THR A 42 -6.64 12.80 15.78
C THR A 42 -5.38 13.28 16.50
N GLY A 43 -4.21 13.15 15.87
CA GLY A 43 -2.93 13.53 16.45
C GLY A 43 -2.65 15.04 16.38
N ASN A 44 -1.85 15.52 17.33
CA ASN A 44 -1.46 16.94 17.45
C ASN A 44 -0.33 17.36 16.50
N GLY A 45 -0.01 16.54 15.49
CA GLY A 45 1.13 16.73 14.60
C GLY A 45 0.90 17.67 13.42
N GLY A 46 -0.32 18.18 13.26
CA GLY A 46 -0.68 19.14 12.21
C GLY A 46 -0.46 18.58 10.78
N GLU A 47 -0.24 19.48 9.83
CA GLU A 47 -0.11 19.16 8.40
C GLU A 47 1.09 18.24 8.09
N LYS A 48 2.21 18.41 8.81
CA LYS A 48 3.40 17.58 8.64
C LYS A 48 3.09 16.09 8.83
N VAL A 49 2.37 15.74 9.90
CA VAL A 49 2.00 14.35 10.18
C VAL A 49 1.00 13.81 9.16
N LYS A 50 0.11 14.64 8.62
CA LYS A 50 -0.80 14.22 7.54
C LYS A 50 -0.03 13.83 6.29
N LEU A 51 0.95 14.64 5.88
CA LEU A 51 1.81 14.34 4.72
C LEU A 51 2.65 13.09 4.93
N GLU A 52 3.25 12.92 6.12
CA GLU A 52 3.99 11.71 6.47
C GLU A 52 3.11 10.45 6.42
N VAL A 53 1.87 10.54 6.87
CA VAL A 53 0.90 9.43 6.81
C VAL A 53 0.53 9.10 5.37
N VAL A 54 0.25 10.10 4.53
CA VAL A 54 -0.04 9.87 3.11
C VAL A 54 1.14 9.18 2.42
N GLN A 55 2.37 9.63 2.69
CA GLN A 55 3.58 8.99 2.15
C GLN A 55 3.69 7.54 2.61
N LYS A 56 3.54 7.26 3.92
CA LYS A 56 3.62 5.90 4.46
C LYS A 56 2.59 4.96 3.85
N VAL A 57 1.34 5.41 3.72
CA VAL A 57 0.27 4.63 3.09
C VAL A 57 0.62 4.34 1.63
N SER A 58 1.08 5.34 0.87
CA SER A 58 1.54 5.16 -0.51
C SER A 58 2.66 4.12 -0.62
N ASP A 59 3.68 4.21 0.24
CA ASP A 59 4.81 3.27 0.26
C ASP A 59 4.39 1.83 0.58
N ILE A 60 3.38 1.66 1.46
CA ILE A 60 2.82 0.33 1.74
C ILE A 60 2.21 -0.28 0.48
N TYR A 61 1.38 0.48 -0.23
CA TYR A 61 0.74 0.02 -1.47
C TYR A 61 1.79 -0.41 -2.50
N LYS A 62 2.83 0.38 -2.71
CA LYS A 62 3.91 0.08 -3.67
C LYS A 62 4.66 -1.22 -3.38
N ARG A 63 4.67 -1.69 -2.13
CA ARG A 63 5.36 -2.92 -1.72
C ARG A 63 4.49 -4.19 -1.84
N ILE A 64 3.18 -4.05 -2.03
CA ILE A 64 2.26 -5.19 -2.12
C ILE A 64 2.62 -6.16 -3.27
N PRO A 65 2.94 -5.69 -4.50
CA PRO A 65 3.35 -6.59 -5.58
C PRO A 65 4.53 -7.49 -5.19
N GLU A 66 5.59 -6.92 -4.61
CA GLU A 66 6.79 -7.65 -4.16
C GLU A 66 6.44 -8.69 -3.08
N LEU A 67 5.61 -8.32 -2.11
CA LEU A 67 5.20 -9.24 -1.03
C LEU A 67 4.39 -10.43 -1.56
N ASN A 68 3.53 -10.19 -2.55
CA ASN A 68 2.76 -11.26 -3.20
C ASN A 68 3.67 -12.22 -3.97
N GLU A 69 4.67 -11.71 -4.68
CA GLU A 69 5.67 -12.53 -5.37
C GLU A 69 6.47 -13.40 -4.40
N LEU A 70 6.93 -12.82 -3.28
CA LEU A 70 7.63 -13.57 -2.23
C LEU A 70 6.77 -14.69 -1.64
N ARG A 71 5.46 -14.44 -1.44
CA ARG A 71 4.51 -15.46 -0.96
C ARG A 71 4.31 -16.58 -1.97
N LYS A 72 4.16 -16.25 -3.27
CA LYS A 72 4.03 -17.24 -4.34
C LYS A 72 5.26 -18.14 -4.42
N ASN A 73 6.46 -17.56 -4.35
CA ASN A 73 7.71 -18.32 -4.43
C ASN A 73 7.91 -19.27 -3.23
N LYS A 74 7.47 -18.89 -2.03
CA LYS A 74 7.52 -19.76 -0.85
C LYS A 74 6.55 -20.95 -0.89
N ASN A 75 5.48 -20.85 -1.66
CA ASN A 75 4.46 -21.91 -1.79
C ASN A 75 4.75 -22.86 -2.98
N ALA A 76 5.86 -22.63 -3.70
CA ALA A 76 6.27 -23.43 -4.86
C ALA A 76 7.26 -24.56 -4.52
N ASP A 77 7.70 -24.64 -3.26
CA ASP A 77 8.52 -25.70 -2.65
C ASP A 77 7.65 -26.66 -1.83
#